data_AF-A0A2N2PYZ4-F1
#
_entry.id   AF-A0A2N2PYZ4-F1
#
_cell.length_a   1.000
_cell.length_b   1.000
_cell.length_c   1.000
_cell.angle_alpha   90.00
_cell.angle_beta   90.00
_cell.angle_gamma   90.00
#
_symmetry.space_group_name_H-M   'P 1'
#
loop_
_entity.id
_entity.type
_entity.pdbx_description
1 polymer ?
#
loop_
_entity_poly.entity_id
_entity_poly.type
_entity_poly.pdbx_seq_one_letter_code
_entity_poly.pdbx_strand_id
1 'polypeptide(L)'
;MSRDQGRYLLVIGLLVVAVAGALLISQRNRLGASRAGGYEFVADIDNWQRTGRERAVTSPYDFNLESDLAAQVPLTLGDWTGTDVPQTNLEVFILLEPEQYVQREYKLPDGRFVWLSLIGSRKSKSFHSPQICYDTDGWRTDANSEVVPLAQGEVYALQLVAEKTFTTGGVAEHVVLYFYLWPSYARNPQDGLVLVKLTAPVYGTVEETVALEKDLFKLLFTSARS
;
A
#
# COMPACT_ATOMS: atom_id res chain seq x y z
N MET A 1 -25.68 50.78 -21.44
CA MET A 1 -24.73 49.70 -21.79
C MET A 1 -23.65 49.40 -20.73
N SER A 2 -23.46 50.16 -19.64
CA SER A 2 -22.37 49.88 -18.67
C SER A 2 -22.74 48.99 -17.47
N ARG A 3 -24.03 48.73 -17.20
CA ARG A 3 -24.48 47.92 -16.05
C ARG A 3 -24.14 46.42 -16.16
N ASP A 4 -24.08 45.89 -17.38
CA ASP A 4 -23.79 44.47 -17.59
C ASP A 4 -22.30 44.16 -17.52
N GLN A 5 -21.43 45.07 -17.97
CA GLN A 5 -19.98 44.91 -17.88
C GLN A 5 -19.47 44.75 -16.44
N GLY A 6 -20.04 45.52 -15.50
CA GLY A 6 -19.70 45.39 -14.07
C GLY A 6 -20.09 44.03 -13.49
N ARG A 7 -21.22 43.44 -13.95
CA ARG A 7 -21.66 42.11 -13.50
C ARG A 7 -20.76 41.02 -14.06
N TYR A 8 -20.36 41.12 -15.33
CA TYR A 8 -19.42 40.16 -15.92
C TYR A 8 -18.04 40.19 -15.25
N LEU A 9 -17.50 41.38 -14.95
CA LEU A 9 -16.23 41.51 -14.24
C LEU A 9 -16.30 40.92 -12.82
N LEU A 10 -17.43 41.11 -12.12
CA LEU A 10 -17.64 40.52 -10.80
C LEU A 10 -17.74 38.98 -10.87
N VAL A 11 -18.46 38.43 -11.85
CA VAL A 11 -18.56 36.98 -12.07
C VAL A 11 -17.20 36.38 -12.42
N ILE A 12 -16.44 37.02 -13.31
CA ILE A 12 -15.08 36.60 -13.67
C ILE A 12 -14.17 36.64 -12.44
N GLY A 13 -14.22 37.71 -11.65
CA GLY A 13 -13.47 37.83 -10.41
C GLY A 13 -13.77 36.71 -9.42
N LEU A 14 -15.05 36.38 -9.21
CA LEU A 14 -15.46 35.27 -8.35
C LEU A 14 -14.98 33.91 -8.87
N LEU A 15 -15.05 33.67 -10.19
CA LEU A 15 -14.56 32.44 -10.80
C LEU A 15 -13.04 32.29 -10.65
N VAL A 16 -12.27 33.37 -10.84
CA VAL A 16 -10.81 33.36 -10.64
C VAL A 16 -10.48 33.05 -9.17
N VAL A 17 -11.17 33.66 -8.22
CA VAL A 17 -10.99 33.37 -6.79
C VAL A 17 -11.36 31.93 -6.46
N ALA A 18 -12.45 31.40 -7.02
CA ALA A 18 -12.86 30.02 -6.83
C ALA A 18 -11.83 29.02 -7.39
N VAL A 19 -11.31 29.28 -8.60
CA VAL A 19 -10.26 28.45 -9.21
C VAL A 19 -8.96 28.52 -8.40
N ALA A 20 -8.53 29.72 -7.98
CA ALA A 20 -7.34 29.89 -7.15
C ALA A 20 -7.50 29.18 -5.79
N GLY A 21 -8.67 29.29 -5.16
CA GLY A 21 -9.01 28.57 -3.93
C GLY A 21 -8.97 27.06 -4.12
N ALA A 22 -9.56 26.55 -5.19
CA ALA A 22 -9.53 25.12 -5.52
C ALA A 22 -8.10 24.60 -5.78
N LEU A 23 -7.28 25.37 -6.48
CA LEU A 23 -5.87 25.05 -6.73
C LEU A 23 -5.06 25.03 -5.43
N LEU A 24 -5.25 26.00 -4.54
CA LEU A 24 -4.57 26.04 -3.23
C LEU A 24 -4.97 24.87 -2.33
N ILE A 25 -6.25 24.51 -2.31
CA ILE A 25 -6.75 23.33 -1.56
C ILE A 25 -6.19 22.04 -2.17
N SER A 26 -6.20 21.92 -3.50
CA SER A 26 -5.66 20.76 -4.21
C SER A 26 -4.16 20.60 -3.93
N GLN A 27 -3.37 21.67 -3.99
CA GLN A 27 -1.95 21.64 -3.67
C GLN A 27 -1.68 21.29 -2.20
N ARG A 28 -2.48 21.80 -1.26
CA ARG A 28 -2.35 21.47 0.17
C ARG A 28 -2.66 20.00 0.47
N ASN A 29 -3.55 19.39 -0.29
CA ASN A 29 -3.98 18.00 -0.10
C ASN A 29 -3.17 16.98 -0.91
N ARG A 30 -2.19 17.42 -1.72
CA ARG A 30 -1.23 16.53 -2.37
C ARG A 30 -0.26 15.98 -1.34
N LEU A 31 -0.52 14.76 -0.93
CA LEU A 31 0.53 13.87 -0.41
C LEU A 31 1.26 13.27 -1.63
N GLY A 32 2.34 12.53 -1.42
CA GLY A 32 3.13 11.90 -2.50
C GLY A 32 4.33 12.71 -2.99
N ALA A 33 4.49 13.97 -2.57
CA ALA A 33 5.69 14.75 -2.85
C ALA A 33 6.79 14.49 -1.80
N SER A 34 8.04 14.42 -2.24
CA SER A 34 9.21 14.38 -1.35
C SER A 34 9.20 15.58 -0.39
N ARG A 35 9.17 15.31 0.91
CA ARG A 35 9.36 16.28 1.99
C ARG A 35 10.74 16.05 2.58
N ALA A 36 11.24 17.03 3.35
CA ALA A 36 12.55 16.95 4.02
C ALA A 36 12.71 15.73 4.97
N GLY A 37 11.64 14.95 5.23
CA GLY A 37 11.64 13.72 6.01
C GLY A 37 11.18 12.45 5.26
N GLY A 38 11.06 12.47 3.93
CA GLY A 38 10.65 11.32 3.11
C GLY A 38 9.42 11.58 2.22
N TYR A 39 8.83 10.51 1.70
CA TYR A 39 7.62 10.51 0.87
C TYR A 39 6.39 10.21 1.73
N GLU A 40 5.28 10.91 1.50
CA GLU A 40 4.06 10.75 2.29
C GLU A 40 2.97 10.08 1.45
N PHE A 41 2.29 9.08 2.01
CA PHE A 41 1.19 8.34 1.35
C PHE A 41 -0.01 8.25 2.29
N VAL A 42 -1.18 7.95 1.75
CA VAL A 42 -2.35 7.59 2.55
C VAL A 42 -2.47 6.07 2.56
N ALA A 43 -2.28 5.48 3.73
CA ALA A 43 -2.46 4.06 3.96
C ALA A 43 -3.89 3.76 4.44
N ASP A 44 -4.50 2.71 3.91
CA ASP A 44 -5.74 2.11 4.44
C ASP A 44 -5.75 0.59 4.19
N ILE A 45 -6.68 -0.10 4.84
CA ILE A 45 -6.87 -1.55 4.75
C ILE A 45 -7.87 -1.95 3.64
N ASP A 46 -8.57 -0.97 3.05
CA ASP A 46 -9.57 -1.16 2.02
C ASP A 46 -9.29 -0.21 0.83
N ASN A 47 -9.32 -0.75 -0.38
CA ASN A 47 -9.07 0.01 -1.60
C ASN A 47 -10.33 0.73 -2.12
N TRP A 48 -11.52 0.25 -1.77
CA TRP A 48 -12.79 0.72 -2.30
C TRP A 48 -13.47 1.68 -1.32
N GLN A 49 -13.59 1.26 -0.06
CA GLN A 49 -14.18 2.07 1.00
C GLN A 49 -13.12 2.86 1.74
N ARG A 50 -13.45 4.10 2.12
CA ARG A 50 -12.65 4.83 3.10
C ARG A 50 -13.02 4.32 4.48
N THR A 51 -12.03 3.92 5.27
CA THR A 51 -12.27 3.46 6.63
C THR A 51 -11.84 4.53 7.65
N GLY A 52 -12.28 4.41 8.91
CA GLY A 52 -11.75 5.23 10.02
C GLY A 52 -10.28 4.95 10.35
N ARG A 53 -9.66 3.98 9.66
CA ARG A 53 -8.27 3.54 9.81
C ARG A 53 -7.34 4.17 8.78
N GLU A 54 -7.85 5.07 7.94
CA GLU A 54 -7.03 5.84 7.01
C GLU A 54 -5.98 6.67 7.77
N ARG A 55 -4.71 6.57 7.38
CA ARG A 55 -3.58 7.28 8.00
C ARG A 55 -2.65 7.82 6.94
N ALA A 56 -2.15 9.04 7.11
CA ALA A 56 -1.00 9.52 6.35
C ALA A 56 0.26 8.88 6.92
N VAL A 57 1.03 8.16 6.10
CA VAL A 57 2.28 7.48 6.47
C VAL A 57 3.46 8.11 5.75
N THR A 58 4.63 8.12 6.38
CA THR A 58 5.88 8.59 5.80
C THR A 58 6.83 7.42 5.58
N SER A 59 7.47 7.40 4.41
CA SER A 59 8.44 6.40 3.98
C SER A 59 9.72 7.09 3.50
N PRO A 60 10.92 6.52 3.74
CA PRO A 60 12.13 6.99 3.08
C PRO A 60 12.19 6.61 1.60
N TYR A 61 11.34 5.68 1.15
CA TYR A 61 11.25 5.17 -0.21
C TYR A 61 10.03 5.73 -0.96
N ASP A 62 10.19 5.96 -2.26
CA ASP A 62 9.13 6.48 -3.10
C ASP A 62 8.23 5.35 -3.63
N PHE A 63 7.02 5.23 -3.09
CA PHE A 63 6.00 4.31 -3.56
C PHE A 63 5.02 4.93 -4.57
N ASN A 64 5.30 6.10 -5.15
CA ASN A 64 4.49 6.59 -6.26
C ASN A 64 4.61 5.67 -7.47
N LEU A 65 3.50 5.46 -8.18
CA LEU A 65 3.48 4.59 -9.35
C LEU A 65 4.31 5.11 -10.53
N GLU A 66 4.65 6.40 -10.55
CA GLU A 66 5.56 6.98 -11.55
C GLU A 66 7.04 6.63 -11.29
N SER A 67 7.36 6.17 -10.08
CA SER A 67 8.71 5.78 -9.68
C SER A 67 8.91 4.28 -9.93
N ASP A 68 10.15 3.86 -10.22
CA ASP A 68 10.48 2.44 -10.37
C ASP A 68 10.50 1.74 -9.00
N LEU A 69 9.41 1.06 -8.63
CA LEU A 69 9.24 0.44 -7.32
C LEU A 69 10.37 -0.55 -6.99
N ALA A 70 10.94 -1.23 -7.99
CA ALA A 70 12.04 -2.16 -7.79
C ALA A 70 13.32 -1.42 -7.40
N ALA A 71 13.59 -0.25 -8.01
CA ALA A 71 14.74 0.57 -7.67
C ALA A 71 14.60 1.30 -6.33
N GLN A 72 13.37 1.57 -5.87
CA GLN A 72 13.12 2.36 -4.67
C GLN A 72 13.33 1.60 -3.37
N VAL A 73 12.98 0.32 -3.32
CA VAL A 73 13.23 -0.49 -2.12
C VAL A 73 14.60 -1.17 -2.24
N PRO A 74 15.52 -1.06 -1.27
CA PRO A 74 16.83 -1.71 -1.34
C PRO A 74 16.74 -3.21 -1.01
N LEU A 75 17.71 -3.99 -1.50
CA LEU A 75 17.90 -5.40 -1.11
C LEU A 75 18.50 -5.55 0.29
N THR A 76 18.77 -4.47 1.01
CA THR A 76 19.22 -4.52 2.40
C THR A 76 18.38 -3.55 3.21
N LEU A 77 17.68 -4.07 4.22
CA LEU A 77 16.83 -3.31 5.12
C LEU A 77 17.20 -3.69 6.55
N GLY A 78 17.96 -2.86 7.26
CA GLY A 78 18.50 -3.24 8.57
C GLY A 78 19.29 -4.56 8.48
N ASP A 79 18.91 -5.55 9.27
CA ASP A 79 19.51 -6.89 9.28
C ASP A 79 18.96 -7.83 8.18
N TRP A 80 17.97 -7.39 7.41
CA TRP A 80 17.33 -8.18 6.37
C TRP A 80 18.11 -8.14 5.06
N THR A 81 18.37 -9.31 4.49
CA THR A 81 18.95 -9.44 3.14
C THR A 81 17.90 -9.94 2.16
N GLY A 82 17.69 -9.15 1.10
CA GLY A 82 16.68 -9.35 0.08
C GLY A 82 17.22 -10.06 -1.15
N THR A 83 16.38 -10.89 -1.76
CA THR A 83 16.57 -11.41 -3.12
C THR A 83 15.30 -11.24 -3.93
N ASP A 84 15.43 -10.80 -5.19
CA ASP A 84 14.31 -10.74 -6.12
C ASP A 84 13.77 -12.15 -6.40
N VAL A 85 12.45 -12.29 -6.32
CA VAL A 85 11.74 -13.54 -6.60
C VAL A 85 11.04 -13.38 -7.95
N PRO A 86 11.33 -14.24 -8.94
CA PRO A 86 10.69 -14.15 -10.24
C PRO A 86 9.19 -14.43 -10.14
N GLN A 87 8.38 -13.70 -10.90
CA GLN A 87 6.95 -13.99 -11.03
C GLN A 87 6.76 -15.29 -11.80
N THR A 88 6.19 -16.30 -11.14
CA THR A 88 5.93 -17.62 -11.73
C THR A 88 4.45 -17.85 -12.03
N ASN A 89 3.53 -17.10 -11.42
CA ASN A 89 2.10 -17.20 -11.68
C ASN A 89 1.68 -16.23 -12.80
N LEU A 90 1.99 -16.63 -14.03
CA LEU A 90 1.74 -15.81 -15.23
C LEU A 90 0.25 -15.56 -15.47
N GLU A 91 -0.63 -16.50 -15.09
CA GLU A 91 -2.07 -16.36 -15.30
C GLU A 91 -2.66 -15.22 -14.46
N VAL A 92 -2.32 -15.16 -13.17
CA VAL A 92 -2.74 -14.07 -12.28
C VAL A 92 -2.15 -12.74 -12.75
N PHE A 93 -0.89 -12.74 -13.20
CA PHE A 93 -0.25 -11.53 -13.73
C PHE A 93 -0.95 -11.01 -14.99
N ILE A 94 -1.31 -11.89 -15.93
CA ILE A 94 -2.04 -11.54 -17.15
C ILE A 94 -3.44 -11.04 -16.82
N LEU A 95 -4.14 -11.65 -15.86
CA LEU A 95 -5.50 -11.27 -15.50
C LEU A 95 -5.55 -9.89 -14.83
N LEU A 96 -4.66 -9.66 -13.86
CA LEU A 96 -4.64 -8.44 -13.05
C LEU A 96 -3.97 -7.26 -13.78
N GLU A 97 -3.12 -7.53 -14.78
CA GLU A 97 -2.36 -6.54 -15.56
C GLU A 97 -1.78 -5.39 -14.70
N PRO A 98 -0.99 -5.69 -13.66
CA PRO A 98 -0.35 -4.64 -12.88
C PRO A 98 0.61 -3.85 -13.77
N GLU A 99 0.75 -2.55 -13.49
CA GLU A 99 1.71 -1.70 -14.20
C GLU A 99 3.13 -1.93 -13.65
N GLN A 100 3.23 -2.21 -12.35
CA GLN A 100 4.47 -2.62 -11.70
C GLN A 100 4.21 -3.77 -10.73
N TYR A 101 5.11 -4.74 -10.72
CA TYR A 101 5.08 -5.88 -9.79
C TYR A 101 6.51 -6.15 -9.29
N VAL A 102 6.70 -6.05 -7.98
CA VAL A 102 7.96 -6.39 -7.32
C VAL A 102 7.65 -7.48 -6.32
N GLN A 103 8.46 -8.54 -6.32
CA GLN A 103 8.42 -9.56 -5.29
C GLN A 103 9.84 -9.85 -4.81
N ARG A 104 10.03 -9.79 -3.50
CA ARG A 104 11.31 -10.04 -2.85
C ARG A 104 11.13 -10.89 -1.63
N GLU A 105 12.07 -11.80 -1.42
CA GLU A 105 12.23 -12.50 -0.14
C GLU A 105 13.28 -11.75 0.67
N TYR A 106 12.90 -11.21 1.83
CA TYR A 106 13.82 -10.65 2.81
C TYR A 106 14.06 -11.70 3.89
N LYS A 107 15.33 -12.04 4.12
CA LYS A 107 15.74 -13.08 5.05
C LYS A 107 16.62 -12.53 6.16
N LEU A 108 16.37 -12.98 7.39
CA LEU A 108 17.20 -12.71 8.56
C LEU A 108 18.35 -13.71 8.69
N PRO A 109 19.40 -13.38 9.47
CA PRO A 109 20.52 -14.29 9.73
C PRO A 109 20.12 -15.63 10.38
N ASP A 110 19.02 -15.65 11.14
CA ASP A 110 18.48 -16.86 11.78
C ASP A 110 17.70 -17.79 10.82
N GLY A 111 17.53 -17.38 9.56
CA GLY A 111 16.89 -18.16 8.51
C GLY A 111 15.40 -17.86 8.33
N ARG A 112 14.75 -17.11 9.23
CA ARG A 112 13.37 -16.64 9.02
C ARG A 112 13.33 -15.64 7.88
N PHE A 113 12.21 -15.57 7.18
CA PHE A 113 12.05 -14.70 6.03
C PHE A 113 10.61 -14.16 5.91
N VAL A 114 10.49 -13.05 5.19
CA VAL A 114 9.21 -12.42 4.82
C VAL A 114 9.27 -12.09 3.33
N TRP A 115 8.23 -12.44 2.59
CA TRP A 115 8.04 -11.96 1.23
C TRP A 115 7.39 -10.58 1.24
N LEU A 116 8.04 -9.62 0.59
CA LEU A 116 7.47 -8.33 0.21
C LEU A 116 6.94 -8.43 -1.21
N SER A 117 5.66 -8.10 -1.42
CA SER A 117 5.11 -7.83 -2.74
C SER A 117 4.63 -6.39 -2.84
N LEU A 118 5.05 -5.71 -3.90
CA LEU A 118 4.55 -4.39 -4.28
C LEU A 118 3.81 -4.52 -5.61
N ILE A 119 2.55 -4.11 -5.63
CA ILE A 119 1.70 -4.18 -6.82
C ILE A 119 1.16 -2.78 -7.10
N GLY A 120 1.65 -2.17 -8.18
CA GLY A 120 1.29 -0.82 -8.59
C GLY A 120 0.40 -0.83 -9.84
N SER A 121 -0.70 -0.08 -9.83
CA SER A 121 -1.60 0.04 -10.99
C SER A 121 -2.56 1.23 -10.87
N ARG A 122 -2.98 1.78 -12.01
CA ARG A 122 -4.13 2.71 -12.12
C ARG A 122 -5.44 1.98 -12.41
N LYS A 123 -5.37 0.69 -12.75
CA LYS A 123 -6.54 -0.12 -13.10
C LYS A 123 -7.13 -0.76 -11.86
N SER A 124 -8.40 -0.46 -11.58
CA SER A 124 -9.10 -1.06 -10.43
C SER A 124 -9.15 -2.59 -10.48
N LYS A 125 -9.12 -3.21 -11.67
CA LYS A 125 -9.10 -4.68 -11.82
C LYS A 125 -7.83 -5.33 -11.27
N SER A 126 -6.75 -4.57 -11.08
CA SER A 126 -5.52 -5.09 -10.48
C SER A 126 -5.65 -5.33 -8.98
N PHE A 127 -6.76 -4.87 -8.37
CA PHE A 127 -6.97 -4.91 -6.93
C PHE A 127 -8.33 -5.50 -6.59
N HIS A 128 -8.31 -6.66 -5.95
CA HIS A 128 -9.48 -7.31 -5.38
C HIS A 128 -9.27 -7.55 -3.88
N SER A 129 -10.35 -7.83 -3.16
CA SER A 129 -10.24 -8.27 -1.77
C SER A 129 -9.34 -9.51 -1.73
N PRO A 130 -8.34 -9.55 -0.86
CA PRO A 130 -7.45 -10.71 -0.77
C PRO A 130 -8.20 -11.99 -0.46
N GLN A 131 -9.27 -11.95 0.34
CA GLN A 131 -10.10 -13.13 0.62
C GLN A 131 -10.61 -13.78 -0.67
N ILE A 132 -11.04 -12.99 -1.66
CA ILE A 132 -11.50 -13.52 -2.95
C ILE A 132 -10.37 -14.26 -3.67
N CYS A 133 -9.17 -13.69 -3.70
CA CYS A 133 -8.01 -14.32 -4.35
C CYS A 133 -7.62 -15.64 -3.67
N TYR A 134 -7.60 -15.64 -2.33
CA TYR A 134 -7.24 -16.78 -1.52
C TYR A 134 -8.29 -17.90 -1.63
N ASP A 135 -9.58 -17.58 -1.47
CA ASP A 135 -10.68 -18.53 -1.58
C ASP A 135 -10.74 -19.17 -2.97
N THR A 136 -10.49 -18.40 -4.03
CA THR A 136 -10.45 -18.93 -5.42
C THR A 136 -9.32 -19.93 -5.64
N ASP A 137 -8.18 -19.75 -4.95
CA ASP A 137 -7.07 -20.71 -4.95
C ASP A 137 -7.25 -21.80 -3.85
N GLY A 138 -8.44 -21.92 -3.25
CA GLY A 138 -8.76 -22.98 -2.30
C GLY A 138 -8.09 -22.84 -0.93
N TRP A 139 -7.64 -21.62 -0.57
CA TRP A 139 -7.24 -21.30 0.80
C TRP A 139 -8.48 -21.00 1.64
N ARG A 140 -8.39 -21.30 2.94
CA ARG A 140 -9.29 -20.76 3.95
C ARG A 140 -8.60 -19.58 4.60
N THR A 141 -9.32 -18.46 4.75
CA THR A 141 -8.78 -17.26 5.39
C THR A 141 -9.60 -16.85 6.60
N ASP A 142 -8.90 -16.39 7.65
CA ASP A 142 -9.47 -15.56 8.71
C ASP A 142 -8.86 -14.17 8.61
N ALA A 143 -9.68 -13.12 8.68
CA ALA A 143 -9.25 -11.75 8.45
C ALA A 143 -9.55 -10.86 9.66
N ASN A 144 -8.55 -10.07 10.05
CA ASN A 144 -8.65 -9.10 11.12
C ASN A 144 -7.98 -7.78 10.75
N SER A 145 -8.27 -6.73 11.51
CA SER A 145 -7.49 -5.49 11.45
C SER A 145 -6.37 -5.55 12.48
N GLU A 146 -5.15 -5.30 12.03
CA GLU A 146 -3.96 -5.32 12.89
C GLU A 146 -3.36 -3.92 13.01
N VAL A 147 -3.00 -3.54 14.24
CA VAL A 147 -2.35 -2.24 14.50
C VAL A 147 -0.83 -2.41 14.37
N VAL A 148 -0.22 -1.58 13.53
CA VAL A 148 1.23 -1.54 13.32
C VAL A 148 1.77 -0.24 13.91
N PRO A 149 2.43 -0.29 15.09
CA PRO A 149 3.03 0.90 15.68
C PRO A 149 4.28 1.32 14.90
N LEU A 150 4.39 2.61 14.63
CA LEU A 150 5.57 3.25 14.06
C LEU A 150 6.28 4.11 15.12
N ALA A 151 7.43 4.71 14.79
CA ALA A 151 8.17 5.54 15.73
C ALA A 151 7.32 6.75 16.20
N GLN A 152 6.48 7.27 15.32
CA GLN A 152 5.43 8.23 15.66
C GLN A 152 4.11 7.76 15.05
N GLY A 153 3.09 7.57 15.88
CA GLY A 153 1.75 7.14 15.46
C GLY A 153 1.65 5.66 15.10
N GLU A 154 0.54 5.31 14.47
CA GLU A 154 0.20 3.93 14.09
C GLU A 154 -0.48 3.90 12.73
N VAL A 155 -0.34 2.78 12.03
CA VAL A 155 -1.09 2.43 10.81
C VAL A 155 -1.81 1.10 11.03
N TYR A 156 -2.81 0.82 10.20
CA TYR A 156 -3.58 -0.41 10.26
C TYR A 156 -3.27 -1.26 9.03
N ALA A 157 -3.13 -2.56 9.26
CA ALA A 157 -3.03 -3.58 8.23
C ALA A 157 -4.33 -4.40 8.19
N LEU A 158 -4.69 -4.88 7.01
CA LEU A 158 -5.56 -6.05 6.92
C LEU A 158 -4.67 -7.28 7.12
N GLN A 159 -4.86 -7.95 8.25
CA GLN A 159 -4.22 -9.23 8.55
C GLN A 159 -5.07 -10.37 7.99
N LEU A 160 -4.41 -11.32 7.33
CA LEU A 160 -5.01 -12.61 6.96
C LEU A 160 -4.18 -13.74 7.53
N VAL A 161 -4.84 -14.71 8.15
CA VAL A 161 -4.27 -16.03 8.42
C VAL A 161 -4.83 -16.97 7.35
N ALA A 162 -3.96 -17.51 6.50
CA ALA A 162 -4.34 -18.33 5.36
C ALA A 162 -3.85 -19.76 5.55
N GLU A 163 -4.77 -20.72 5.39
CA GLU A 163 -4.48 -22.15 5.50
C GLU A 163 -4.94 -22.90 4.24
N LYS A 164 -4.12 -23.83 3.75
CA LYS A 164 -4.47 -24.71 2.64
C LYS A 164 -3.99 -26.12 2.88
N THR A 165 -4.90 -27.09 2.74
CA THR A 165 -4.58 -28.51 2.74
C THR A 165 -4.38 -28.99 1.30
N PHE A 166 -3.23 -29.57 0.99
CA PHE A 166 -2.94 -30.06 -0.35
C PHE A 166 -3.49 -31.48 -0.56
N THR A 167 -3.91 -31.77 -1.79
CA THR A 167 -4.44 -33.09 -2.19
C THR A 167 -3.41 -34.21 -2.07
N THR A 168 -2.12 -33.87 -2.15
CA THR A 168 -0.99 -34.79 -1.96
C THR A 168 -0.65 -35.05 -0.47
N GLY A 169 -1.41 -34.45 0.45
CA GLY A 169 -1.09 -34.40 1.87
C GLY A 169 -0.22 -33.19 2.23
N GLY A 170 -0.35 -32.73 3.47
CA GLY A 170 0.31 -31.53 3.99
C GLY A 170 -0.62 -30.33 4.12
N VAL A 171 -0.30 -29.47 5.08
CA VAL A 171 -0.98 -28.19 5.32
C VAL A 171 0.06 -27.09 5.17
N ALA A 172 -0.25 -26.07 4.38
CA ALA A 172 0.48 -24.80 4.41
C ALA A 172 -0.33 -23.77 5.19
N GLU A 173 0.36 -23.03 6.03
CA GLU A 173 -0.18 -21.91 6.78
C GLU A 173 0.77 -20.71 6.66
N HIS A 174 0.21 -19.53 6.42
CA HIS A 174 0.97 -18.29 6.41
C HIS A 174 0.12 -17.11 6.87
N VAL A 175 0.80 -16.09 7.36
CA VAL A 175 0.21 -14.81 7.72
C VAL A 175 0.49 -13.80 6.60
N VAL A 176 -0.43 -12.85 6.44
CA VAL A 176 -0.28 -11.76 5.49
C VAL A 176 -0.70 -10.44 6.11
N LEU A 177 0.08 -9.38 5.90
CA LEU A 177 -0.34 -8.00 6.14
C LEU A 177 -0.49 -7.25 4.81
N TYR A 178 -1.68 -6.68 4.59
CA TYR A 178 -2.02 -5.86 3.42
C TYR A 178 -2.15 -4.37 3.79
N PHE A 179 -1.56 -3.51 2.97
CA PHE A 179 -1.68 -2.05 3.05
C PHE A 179 -1.90 -1.46 1.65
N TYR A 180 -2.92 -0.63 1.48
CA TYR A 180 -3.15 0.13 0.25
C TYR A 180 -2.60 1.54 0.40
N LEU A 181 -1.68 1.93 -0.47
CA LEU A 181 -1.03 3.24 -0.46
C LEU A 181 -1.53 4.11 -1.61
N TRP A 182 -2.22 5.18 -1.25
CA TRP A 182 -2.65 6.21 -2.18
C TRP A 182 -1.67 7.38 -2.14
N PRO A 183 -1.36 8.00 -3.29
CA PRO A 183 -0.57 9.22 -3.31
C PRO A 183 -1.23 10.36 -2.53
N SER A 184 -2.56 10.39 -2.44
CA SER A 184 -3.26 11.44 -1.67
C SER A 184 -4.62 10.98 -1.14
N TYR A 185 -5.15 11.75 -0.20
CA TYR A 185 -6.51 11.59 0.32
C TYR A 185 -7.60 11.74 -0.74
N ALA A 186 -7.28 12.22 -1.94
CA ALA A 186 -8.25 12.25 -3.04
C ALA A 186 -8.56 10.83 -3.56
N ARG A 187 -7.63 9.87 -3.39
CA ARG A 187 -7.70 8.50 -3.96
C ARG A 187 -8.05 8.51 -5.44
N ASN A 188 -7.48 9.44 -6.21
CA ASN A 188 -7.72 9.53 -7.64
C ASN A 188 -7.06 8.31 -8.33
N PRO A 189 -7.81 7.44 -9.02
CA PRO A 189 -7.24 6.26 -9.66
C PRO A 189 -6.16 6.57 -10.70
N GLN A 190 -6.20 7.76 -11.31
CA GLN A 190 -5.20 8.19 -12.28
C GLN A 190 -3.83 8.47 -11.66
N ASP A 191 -3.78 8.74 -10.35
CA ASP A 191 -2.52 8.94 -9.61
C ASP A 191 -1.86 7.58 -9.28
N GLY A 192 -2.60 6.48 -9.45
CA GLY A 192 -2.15 5.13 -9.12
C GLY A 192 -2.38 4.73 -7.66
N LEU A 193 -2.41 3.43 -7.44
CA LEU A 193 -2.45 2.79 -6.12
C LEU A 193 -1.29 1.79 -6.05
N VAL A 194 -0.63 1.70 -4.90
CA VAL A 194 0.31 0.62 -4.60
C VAL A 194 -0.23 -0.22 -3.45
N LEU A 195 -0.38 -1.52 -3.70
CA LEU A 195 -0.58 -2.51 -2.65
C LEU A 195 0.78 -2.96 -2.13
N VAL A 196 0.99 -2.82 -0.82
CA VAL A 196 2.10 -3.45 -0.08
C VAL A 196 1.55 -4.69 0.61
N LYS A 197 2.16 -5.84 0.33
CA LYS A 197 1.83 -7.12 0.95
C LYS A 197 3.08 -7.68 1.61
N LEU A 198 2.99 -7.99 2.89
CA LEU A 198 3.99 -8.78 3.61
C LEU A 198 3.41 -10.17 3.83
N THR A 199 4.19 -11.23 3.58
CA THR A 199 3.76 -12.62 3.77
C THR A 199 4.85 -13.44 4.40
N ALA A 200 4.53 -14.21 5.44
CA ALA A 200 5.48 -15.12 6.06
C ALA A 200 4.80 -16.45 6.44
N PRO A 201 5.51 -17.59 6.34
CA PRO A 201 5.03 -18.82 6.95
C PRO A 201 4.88 -18.62 8.46
N VAL A 202 4.02 -19.40 9.10
CA VAL A 202 3.85 -19.29 10.56
C VAL A 202 5.12 -19.76 11.28
N TYR A 203 5.76 -18.85 12.00
CA TYR A 203 6.89 -19.10 12.89
C TYR A 203 6.41 -19.14 14.33
N GLY A 204 6.27 -20.35 14.89
CA GLY A 204 5.80 -20.55 16.25
C GLY A 204 4.30 -20.25 16.39
N THR A 205 3.95 -18.96 16.47
CA THR A 205 2.57 -18.47 16.61
C THR A 205 2.24 -17.42 15.55
N VAL A 206 0.95 -17.16 15.33
CA VAL A 206 0.49 -16.08 14.45
C VAL A 206 1.01 -14.73 14.96
N GLU A 207 0.96 -14.50 16.28
CA GLU A 207 1.41 -13.26 16.91
C GLU A 207 2.91 -13.02 16.71
N GLU A 208 3.73 -14.07 16.84
CA GLU A 208 5.18 -13.99 16.57
C GLU A 208 5.46 -13.68 15.09
N THR A 209 4.70 -14.30 14.19
CA THR A 209 4.82 -14.07 12.74
C THR A 209 4.41 -12.65 12.36
N VAL A 210 3.30 -12.15 12.91
CA VAL A 210 2.85 -10.76 12.75
C VAL A 210 3.91 -9.79 13.28
N ALA A 211 4.52 -10.09 14.43
CA ALA A 211 5.60 -9.25 14.98
C ALA A 211 6.80 -9.17 14.02
N LEU A 212 7.19 -10.30 13.42
CA LEU A 212 8.24 -10.37 12.41
C LEU A 212 7.93 -9.50 11.18
N GLU A 213 6.71 -9.60 10.64
CA GLU A 213 6.27 -8.78 9.49
C GLU A 213 6.24 -7.29 9.84
N LYS A 214 5.77 -6.93 11.04
CA LYS A 214 5.78 -5.54 11.52
C LYS A 214 7.19 -4.98 11.64
N ASP A 215 8.17 -5.79 12.04
CA ASP A 215 9.55 -5.33 12.16
C ASP A 215 10.16 -5.00 10.80
N LEU A 216 9.85 -5.79 9.76
CA LEU A 216 10.19 -5.40 8.38
C LEU A 216 9.42 -4.14 7.93
N PHE A 217 8.12 -4.04 8.24
CA PHE A 217 7.30 -2.89 7.87
C PHE A 217 7.84 -1.57 8.44
N LYS A 218 8.31 -1.56 9.68
CA LYS A 218 8.91 -0.36 10.33
C LYS A 218 10.19 0.12 9.64
N LEU A 219 10.83 -0.70 8.82
CA LEU A 219 11.97 -0.29 7.99
C LEU A 219 11.50 0.38 6.69
N LEU A 220 10.27 0.11 6.25
CA LEU A 220 9.65 0.71 5.07
C LEU A 220 8.93 2.03 5.40
N PHE A 221 8.44 2.21 6.63
CA PHE A 221 7.69 3.39 7.05
C PHE A 221 8.15 3.89 8.42
N THR A 222 8.33 5.20 8.55
CA THR A 222 8.94 5.82 9.74
C THR A 222 7.90 6.41 10.69
N SER A 223 6.81 6.97 10.17
CA SER A 223 5.78 7.63 10.97
C SER A 223 4.40 7.55 10.32
N ALA A 224 3.36 7.70 11.14
CA ALA A 224 1.98 7.82 10.74
C ALA A 224 1.28 8.95 11.50
N ARG A 225 0.27 9.57 10.87
CA ARG A 225 -0.60 10.57 11.49
C ARG A 225 -2.03 10.44 10.94
N SER A 226 -2.99 10.92 11.72
CA SER A 226 -4.39 11.06 11.30
C SER A 226 -4.56 12.17 10.27
#